data_AF-A0A7X7RWC0-F1
#
_entry.id   AF-A0A7X7RWC0-F1
#
_cell.length_a   1.000
_cell.length_b   1.000
_cell.length_c   1.000
_cell.angle_alpha   90.00
_cell.angle_beta   90.00
_cell.angle_gamma   90.00
#
_symmetry.space_group_name_H-M   'P 1'
#
loop_
_entity.id
_entity.type
_entity.pdbx_description
1 polymer ?
#
loop_
_entity_poly.entity_id
_entity_poly.type
_entity_poly.pdbx_seq_one_letter_code
_entity_poly.pdbx_strand_id
1 'polypeptide(L)'
;MQLLLNLPEKEPKGKTLTRNAIKRGVAQWFWNNQAPDAMALEVPTKNASLKVDIAAIWNSTKKTKVDGRVQNIIEPAVTAIVITSISRKECWPECSNPDQIIKEITATKKHIAQLEANIREREPNLRERGVLFEEFATWNYERTTCKEYHREVHRLQSLESMLFKGTKLARVAATECASLNYLAVPENTISPIELIDGWGLFYVNIETEEARLIKPPTEYGTTLELKQHLAINMLVSSTKQVNDAIGIRLMKDQSAILVKPPTFHKK
;
A
#
# COMPACT_ATOMS: atom_id res chain seq x y z
N MET A 1 9.02 -11.45 59.85
CA MET A 1 8.49 -10.22 59.22
C MET A 1 9.66 -9.54 58.53
N GLN A 2 9.70 -9.25 57.24
CA GLN A 2 8.69 -9.23 56.19
C GLN A 2 9.46 -9.38 54.87
N LEU A 3 9.17 -10.43 54.09
CA LEU A 3 9.67 -10.58 52.72
C LEU A 3 8.98 -9.51 51.86
N LEU A 4 9.71 -8.46 51.48
CA LEU A 4 9.26 -7.53 50.45
C LEU A 4 9.39 -8.25 49.10
N LEU A 5 8.24 -8.71 48.59
CA LEU A 5 8.05 -9.10 47.21
C LEU A 5 8.44 -7.93 46.31
N ASN A 6 9.58 -8.04 45.63
CA ASN A 6 9.85 -7.28 44.42
C ASN A 6 8.83 -7.70 43.37
N LEU A 7 7.74 -6.94 43.26
CA LEU A 7 6.89 -6.94 42.08
C LEU A 7 7.75 -6.50 40.88
N PRO A 8 7.60 -7.13 39.69
CA PRO A 8 8.32 -6.68 38.51
C PRO A 8 7.92 -5.24 38.20
N GLU A 9 8.91 -4.38 38.08
CA GLU A 9 8.76 -3.01 37.60
C GLU A 9 7.98 -3.05 36.28
N LYS A 10 6.88 -2.30 36.21
CA LYS A 10 6.13 -2.11 34.96
C LYS A 10 7.10 -1.62 33.89
N GLU A 11 7.21 -2.37 32.79
CA GLU A 11 7.87 -1.89 31.57
C GLU A 11 7.35 -0.48 31.25
N PRO A 12 8.25 0.47 30.92
CA PRO A 12 7.82 1.82 30.58
C PRO A 12 6.87 1.75 29.38
N LYS A 13 5.68 2.34 29.52
CA LYS A 13 4.72 2.46 28.42
C LYS A 13 5.34 3.31 27.32
N GLY A 14 6.05 2.68 26.38
CA GLY A 14 6.61 3.33 25.20
C GLY A 14 5.50 4.03 24.42
N LYS A 15 5.80 5.20 23.86
CA LYS A 15 4.89 5.93 22.98
C LYS A 15 4.49 4.98 21.83
N THR A 16 3.18 4.78 21.60
CA THR A 16 2.68 3.97 20.49
C THR A 16 2.11 4.89 19.41
N LEU A 17 2.40 4.63 18.14
CA LEU A 17 1.77 5.35 17.04
C LEU A 17 0.29 5.00 16.95
N THR A 18 -0.53 6.04 16.82
CA THR A 18 -1.93 5.85 16.45
C THR A 18 -2.05 5.65 14.94
N ARG A 19 -3.08 4.94 14.49
CA ARG A 19 -3.39 4.80 13.06
C ARG A 19 -3.52 6.15 12.34
N ASN A 20 -4.07 7.16 13.02
CA ASN A 20 -4.18 8.52 12.48
C ASN A 20 -2.82 9.22 12.35
N ALA A 21 -1.88 8.99 13.28
CA ALA A 21 -0.52 9.50 13.16
C ALA A 21 0.20 8.89 11.95
N ILE A 22 0.07 7.57 11.74
CA ILE A 22 0.60 6.90 10.54
C ILE A 22 0.00 7.52 9.27
N LYS A 23 -1.34 7.66 9.23
CA LYS A 23 -2.01 8.27 8.06
C LYS A 23 -1.50 9.69 7.78
N ARG A 24 -1.32 10.50 8.83
CA ARG A 24 -0.81 11.88 8.70
C ARG A 24 0.61 11.91 8.15
N GLY A 25 1.52 11.10 8.70
CA GLY A 25 2.91 11.03 8.24
C GLY A 25 3.00 10.63 6.77
N VAL A 26 2.25 9.61 6.35
CA VAL A 26 2.23 9.16 4.96
C VAL A 26 1.60 10.20 4.03
N ALA A 27 0.50 10.84 4.44
CA ALA A 27 -0.13 11.91 3.69
C ALA A 27 0.84 13.09 3.48
N GLN A 28 1.57 13.50 4.51
CA GLN A 28 2.61 14.53 4.41
C GLN A 28 3.71 14.11 3.43
N TRP A 29 4.17 12.85 3.50
CA TRP A 29 5.18 12.35 2.58
C TRP A 29 4.70 12.41 1.13
N PHE A 30 3.47 12.00 0.83
CA PHE A 30 2.92 12.10 -0.52
C PHE A 30 2.90 13.54 -1.02
N TRP A 31 2.42 14.48 -0.20
CA TRP A 31 2.39 15.89 -0.58
C TRP A 31 3.78 16.47 -0.87
N ASN A 32 4.77 16.12 -0.04
CA ASN A 32 6.11 16.69 -0.18
C ASN A 32 6.94 16.05 -1.29
N ASN A 33 6.69 14.79 -1.65
CA ASN A 33 7.59 14.03 -2.54
C ASN A 33 6.96 13.63 -3.88
N GLN A 34 5.63 13.55 -3.97
CA GLN A 34 4.93 13.05 -5.17
C GLN A 34 3.81 13.97 -5.64
N ALA A 35 3.35 14.89 -4.81
CA ALA A 35 2.34 15.90 -5.12
C ALA A 35 1.13 15.35 -5.92
N PRO A 36 0.34 14.40 -5.36
CA PRO A 36 -0.88 13.92 -6.01
C PRO A 36 -1.86 15.06 -6.28
N ASP A 37 -2.73 14.94 -7.28
CA ASP A 37 -3.76 15.97 -7.52
C ASP A 37 -4.87 15.91 -6.46
N ALA A 38 -5.13 14.72 -5.92
CA ALA A 38 -6.05 14.56 -4.80
C ALA A 38 -5.69 13.38 -3.91
N MET A 39 -6.12 13.47 -2.65
CA MET A 39 -6.00 12.40 -1.66
C MET A 39 -7.23 12.38 -0.76
N ALA A 40 -7.65 11.19 -0.34
CA ALA A 40 -8.77 10.99 0.57
C ALA A 40 -8.45 9.88 1.57
N LEU A 41 -9.18 9.89 2.70
CA LEU A 41 -9.01 8.94 3.80
C LEU A 41 -10.20 7.99 3.90
N GLU A 42 -9.96 6.78 4.42
CA GLU A 42 -11.01 5.78 4.70
C GLU A 42 -11.87 5.43 3.47
N VAL A 43 -11.20 5.29 2.32
CA VAL A 43 -11.83 5.18 1.00
C VAL A 43 -12.26 3.75 0.72
N PRO A 44 -13.55 3.48 0.39
CA PRO A 44 -13.98 2.20 -0.11
C PRO A 44 -13.25 1.81 -1.40
N THR A 45 -12.86 0.55 -1.49
CA THR A 45 -12.45 -0.08 -2.75
C THR A 45 -13.71 -0.47 -3.54
N LYS A 46 -13.80 -1.67 -4.13
CA LYS A 46 -15.01 -2.14 -4.82
C LYS A 46 -16.20 -2.44 -3.90
N ASN A 47 -15.93 -2.79 -2.64
CA ASN A 47 -16.95 -3.14 -1.65
C ASN A 47 -16.88 -2.14 -0.48
N ALA A 48 -18.03 -1.58 -0.07
CA ALA A 48 -18.11 -0.62 1.03
C ALA A 48 -17.50 -1.11 2.36
N SER A 49 -17.47 -2.42 2.58
CA SER A 49 -16.85 -3.05 3.75
C SER A 49 -15.31 -3.11 3.69
N LEU A 50 -14.72 -3.00 2.50
CA LEU A 50 -13.27 -3.05 2.30
C LEU A 50 -12.74 -1.66 1.98
N LYS A 51 -12.24 -0.98 3.01
CA LYS A 51 -11.70 0.39 2.93
C LYS A 51 -10.18 0.42 3.01
N VAL A 52 -9.56 1.28 2.22
CA VAL A 52 -8.15 1.66 2.35
C VAL A 52 -8.04 2.89 3.25
N ASP A 53 -6.91 3.01 3.93
CA ASP A 53 -6.69 4.06 4.91
C ASP A 53 -6.42 5.40 4.23
N ILE A 54 -5.72 5.38 3.09
CA ILE A 54 -5.47 6.51 2.20
C ILE A 54 -5.65 6.06 0.75
N ALA A 55 -6.24 6.90 -0.09
CA ALA A 55 -6.15 6.78 -1.54
C ALA A 55 -5.67 8.11 -2.14
N ALA A 56 -4.84 8.06 -3.18
CA ALA A 56 -4.31 9.21 -3.89
C ALA A 56 -4.42 9.01 -5.41
N ILE A 57 -4.50 10.12 -6.15
CA ILE A 57 -4.68 10.14 -7.60
C ILE A 57 -3.77 11.18 -8.24
N TRP A 58 -3.20 10.83 -9.39
CA TRP A 58 -2.54 11.73 -10.33
C TRP A 58 -3.32 11.65 -11.63
N ASN A 59 -3.73 12.79 -12.12
CA ASN A 59 -4.51 12.92 -13.34
C ASN A 59 -3.61 13.28 -14.51
N SER A 60 -4.06 12.93 -15.70
CA SER A 60 -3.56 13.45 -16.96
C SER A 60 -4.67 14.20 -17.69
N THR A 61 -4.28 15.02 -18.66
CA THR A 61 -5.22 15.65 -19.58
C THR A 61 -5.14 14.94 -20.93
N LYS A 62 -6.29 14.48 -21.41
CA LYS A 62 -6.43 13.84 -22.71
C LYS A 62 -7.32 14.66 -23.63
N LYS A 63 -6.91 14.79 -24.89
CA LYS A 63 -7.74 15.39 -25.94
C LYS A 63 -8.73 14.35 -26.45
N THR A 64 -10.00 14.62 -26.28
CA THR A 64 -11.09 13.72 -26.69
C THR A 64 -12.07 14.49 -27.57
N LYS A 65 -12.50 13.87 -28.67
CA LYS A 65 -13.60 14.42 -29.48
C LYS A 65 -14.92 14.04 -28.81
N VAL A 66 -15.69 15.05 -28.42
CA VAL A 66 -17.06 14.92 -27.90
C VAL A 66 -17.93 15.81 -28.75
N ASP A 67 -18.95 15.23 -29.39
CA ASP A 67 -19.88 15.93 -30.31
C ASP A 67 -19.17 16.77 -31.38
N GLY A 68 -18.13 16.20 -32.00
CA GLY A 68 -17.37 16.84 -33.08
C GLY A 68 -16.39 17.94 -32.62
N ARG A 69 -16.36 18.29 -31.32
CA ARG A 69 -15.42 19.27 -30.75
C ARG A 69 -14.32 18.57 -29.96
N VAL A 70 -13.09 19.03 -30.12
CA VAL A 70 -11.96 18.55 -29.30
C VAL A 70 -12.05 19.23 -27.94
N GLN A 71 -12.14 18.43 -26.89
CA GLN A 71 -12.16 18.87 -25.50
C GLN A 71 -10.96 18.27 -24.76
N ASN A 72 -10.46 19.01 -23.77
CA ASN A 72 -9.48 18.51 -22.82
C ASN A 72 -10.24 17.88 -21.66
N ILE A 73 -10.14 16.56 -21.52
CA ILE A 73 -10.78 15.80 -20.45
C ILE A 73 -9.70 15.37 -19.46
N ILE A 74 -9.96 15.59 -18.18
CA ILE A 74 -9.10 15.12 -17.10
C ILE A 74 -9.47 13.67 -16.81
N GLU A 75 -8.47 12.78 -16.80
CA GLU A 75 -8.65 11.38 -16.46
C GLU A 75 -7.58 10.92 -15.45
N PRO A 76 -7.90 9.96 -14.55
CA PRO A 76 -6.90 9.37 -13.68
C PRO A 76 -5.80 8.67 -14.49
N ALA A 77 -4.58 9.14 -14.34
CA ALA A 77 -3.40 8.51 -14.92
C ALA A 77 -2.86 7.41 -14.00
N VAL A 78 -2.65 7.74 -12.72
CA VAL A 78 -2.09 6.83 -11.71
C VAL A 78 -2.93 6.94 -10.45
N THR A 79 -3.20 5.82 -9.81
CA THR A 79 -3.87 5.75 -8.50
C THR A 79 -3.02 4.98 -7.50
N ALA A 80 -2.98 5.47 -6.28
CA ALA A 80 -2.29 4.82 -5.16
C ALA A 80 -3.24 4.56 -4.01
N ILE A 81 -3.00 3.47 -3.29
CA ILE A 81 -3.68 3.16 -2.02
C ILE A 81 -2.68 2.79 -0.94
N VAL A 82 -3.02 3.15 0.29
CA VAL A 82 -2.24 2.83 1.48
C VAL A 82 -3.14 2.09 2.45
N ILE A 83 -2.67 0.93 2.92
CA ILE A 83 -3.18 0.30 4.14
C ILE A 83 -2.21 0.65 5.27
N THR A 84 -2.76 1.04 6.42
CA THR A 84 -1.96 1.24 7.62
C THR A 84 -2.09 0.05 8.56
N SER A 85 -1.03 -0.23 9.32
CA SER A 85 -1.05 -1.22 10.39
C SER A 85 -0.22 -0.70 11.56
N ILE A 86 -0.72 -0.81 12.78
CA ILE A 86 0.00 -0.32 13.98
C ILE A 86 0.90 -1.40 14.61
N SER A 87 0.85 -2.64 14.12
CA SER A 87 1.68 -3.74 14.63
C SER A 87 1.91 -4.83 13.58
N ARG A 88 2.93 -5.66 13.78
CA ARG A 88 3.22 -6.82 12.93
C ARG A 88 2.04 -7.79 12.88
N LYS A 89 1.37 -8.01 14.02
CA LYS A 89 0.20 -8.91 14.14
C LYS A 89 -0.99 -8.45 13.30
N GLU A 90 -1.19 -7.14 13.16
CA GLU A 90 -2.27 -6.58 12.33
C GLU A 90 -2.00 -6.71 10.83
N CYS A 91 -0.77 -7.00 10.40
CA CYS A 91 -0.46 -7.17 8.99
C CYS A 91 -1.00 -8.52 8.46
N TRP A 92 -0.96 -9.58 9.29
CA TRP A 92 -1.33 -10.96 8.91
C TRP A 92 -2.24 -11.62 9.98
N PRO A 93 -3.39 -11.04 10.34
CA PRO A 93 -4.16 -11.52 11.49
C PRO A 93 -4.74 -12.93 11.31
N GLU A 94 -4.93 -13.37 10.06
CA GLU A 94 -5.46 -14.69 9.73
C GLU A 94 -4.40 -15.82 9.68
N CYS A 95 -3.10 -15.46 9.73
CA CYS A 95 -2.02 -16.45 9.63
C CYS A 95 -1.61 -16.95 11.03
N SER A 96 -1.73 -18.25 11.28
CA SER A 96 -1.42 -18.83 12.60
C SER A 96 0.08 -18.96 12.88
N ASN A 97 0.93 -19.04 11.85
CA ASN A 97 2.37 -19.19 12.00
C ASN A 97 3.15 -18.31 11.00
N PRO A 98 2.99 -16.97 11.09
CA PRO A 98 3.55 -16.05 10.11
C PRO A 98 5.08 -16.07 10.13
N ASP A 99 5.71 -16.20 11.30
CA ASP A 99 7.17 -16.14 11.41
C ASP A 99 7.88 -17.32 10.75
N GLN A 100 7.31 -18.53 10.82
CA GLN A 100 7.87 -19.68 10.10
C GLN A 100 7.71 -19.51 8.59
N ILE A 101 6.51 -19.13 8.12
CA ILE A 101 6.24 -18.94 6.69
C ILE A 101 7.14 -17.82 6.13
N ILE A 102 7.32 -16.72 6.85
CA ILE A 102 8.21 -15.62 6.46
C ILE A 102 9.67 -16.08 6.35
N LYS A 103 10.16 -16.92 7.27
CA LYS A 103 11.51 -17.50 7.19
C LYS A 103 11.67 -18.34 5.92
N GLU A 104 10.67 -19.15 5.60
CA GLU A 104 10.68 -19.95 4.37
C GLU A 104 10.60 -19.07 3.12
N ILE A 105 9.73 -18.06 3.08
CA ILE A 105 9.66 -17.08 1.98
C ILE A 105 11.01 -16.41 1.77
N THR A 106 11.65 -15.95 2.85
CA THR A 106 12.95 -15.28 2.79
C THR A 106 14.03 -16.21 2.22
N ALA A 107 14.07 -17.47 2.69
CA ALA A 107 15.01 -18.46 2.18
C ALA A 107 14.75 -18.79 0.70
N THR A 108 13.50 -18.99 0.31
CA THR A 108 13.11 -19.28 -1.07
C THR A 108 13.42 -18.09 -2.00
N LYS A 109 13.11 -16.84 -1.63
CA LYS A 109 13.47 -15.65 -2.42
C LYS A 109 14.98 -15.54 -2.63
N LYS A 110 15.78 -15.84 -1.59
CA LYS A 110 17.25 -15.86 -1.69
C LYS A 110 17.74 -16.95 -2.65
N HIS A 111 17.14 -18.14 -2.62
CA HIS A 111 17.50 -19.25 -3.51
C HIS A 111 17.11 -18.94 -4.97
N ILE A 112 15.93 -18.38 -5.20
CA ILE A 112 15.50 -17.91 -6.53
C ILE A 112 16.50 -16.91 -7.10
N ALA A 113 16.93 -15.91 -6.32
CA ALA A 113 17.92 -14.93 -6.78
C ALA A 113 19.27 -15.58 -7.17
N GLN A 114 19.69 -16.64 -6.47
CA GLN A 114 20.89 -17.41 -6.84
C GLN A 114 20.69 -18.21 -8.14
N LEU A 115 19.52 -18.82 -8.31
CA LEU A 115 19.16 -19.51 -9.55
C LEU A 115 19.10 -18.55 -10.74
N GLU A 116 18.53 -17.36 -10.56
CA GLU A 116 18.50 -16.32 -11.60
C GLU A 116 19.91 -15.91 -12.03
N ALA A 117 20.84 -15.71 -11.08
CA ALA A 117 22.23 -15.41 -11.42
C ALA A 117 22.86 -16.51 -12.28
N ASN A 118 22.65 -17.78 -11.93
CA ASN A 118 23.14 -18.92 -12.70
C ASN A 118 22.46 -19.04 -14.08
N ILE A 119 21.16 -18.72 -14.17
CA ILE A 119 20.40 -18.72 -15.43
C ILE A 119 20.93 -17.65 -16.36
N ARG A 120 21.26 -16.45 -15.87
CA ARG A 120 21.83 -15.37 -16.69
C ARG A 120 23.12 -15.80 -17.38
N GLU A 121 23.95 -16.58 -16.69
CA GLU A 121 25.20 -17.11 -17.26
C GLU A 121 24.96 -18.22 -18.29
N ARG A 122 23.98 -19.10 -18.06
CA ARG A 122 23.76 -20.31 -18.87
C ARG A 122 22.78 -20.14 -20.04
N GLU A 123 21.80 -19.27 -19.88
CA GLU A 123 20.71 -19.04 -20.84
C GLU A 123 20.65 -17.55 -21.25
N PRO A 124 21.72 -16.95 -21.80
CA PRO A 124 21.79 -15.52 -22.12
C PRO A 124 20.76 -15.09 -23.18
N ASN A 125 20.20 -16.03 -23.94
CA ASN A 125 19.12 -15.80 -24.89
C ASN A 125 17.79 -15.35 -24.23
N LEU A 126 17.67 -15.46 -22.90
CA LEU A 126 16.53 -14.96 -22.14
C LEU A 126 16.55 -13.44 -21.92
N ARG A 127 17.70 -12.79 -22.15
CA ARG A 127 17.86 -11.34 -22.03
C ARG A 127 17.06 -10.65 -23.14
N GLU A 128 16.22 -9.70 -22.75
CA GLU A 128 15.49 -8.88 -23.71
C GLU A 128 16.44 -7.99 -24.50
N ARG A 129 16.18 -7.85 -25.79
CA ARG A 129 17.01 -7.04 -26.69
C ARG A 129 16.59 -5.58 -26.58
N GLY A 130 17.57 -4.67 -26.59
CA GLY A 130 17.32 -3.23 -26.63
C GLY A 130 17.95 -2.44 -25.47
N VAL A 131 18.59 -3.12 -24.51
CA VAL A 131 19.25 -2.46 -23.39
C VAL A 131 20.77 -2.62 -23.47
N LEU A 132 21.48 -1.49 -23.51
CA LEU A 132 22.94 -1.41 -23.62
C LEU A 132 23.66 -1.73 -22.30
N PHE A 133 23.04 -1.40 -21.16
CA PHE A 133 23.63 -1.58 -19.83
C PHE A 133 22.97 -2.75 -19.09
N GLU A 134 23.76 -3.54 -18.38
CA GLU A 134 23.27 -4.74 -17.70
C GLU A 134 22.38 -4.42 -16.48
N GLU A 135 22.60 -3.27 -15.84
CA GLU A 135 21.79 -2.81 -14.70
C GLU A 135 20.33 -2.49 -15.06
N PHE A 136 20.02 -2.29 -16.34
CA PHE A 136 18.66 -2.08 -16.84
C PHE A 136 18.16 -3.26 -17.67
N ALA A 137 18.93 -4.35 -17.77
CA ALA A 137 18.57 -5.49 -18.61
C ALA A 137 17.38 -6.24 -18.00
N THR A 138 16.34 -6.44 -18.82
CA THR A 138 15.19 -7.28 -18.47
C THR A 138 15.44 -8.70 -18.94
N TRP A 139 15.07 -9.67 -18.12
CA TRP A 139 15.29 -11.09 -18.37
C TRP A 139 13.96 -11.85 -18.30
N ASN A 140 13.65 -12.65 -19.32
CA ASN A 140 12.42 -13.43 -19.36
C ASN A 140 12.64 -14.82 -18.75
N TYR A 141 12.61 -14.90 -17.42
CA TYR A 141 12.80 -16.16 -16.69
C TYR A 141 11.68 -17.17 -16.88
N GLU A 142 10.48 -16.76 -17.29
CA GLU A 142 9.38 -17.69 -17.55
C GLU A 142 9.74 -18.70 -18.64
N ARG A 143 10.64 -18.32 -19.55
CA ARG A 143 11.11 -19.17 -20.65
C ARG A 143 12.31 -20.05 -20.29
N THR A 144 12.80 -20.00 -19.05
CA THR A 144 13.96 -20.80 -18.66
C THR A 144 13.68 -22.30 -18.70
N THR A 145 14.71 -23.09 -19.03
CA THR A 145 14.62 -24.56 -18.96
C THR A 145 14.90 -25.10 -17.55
N CYS A 146 15.35 -24.24 -16.63
CA CYS A 146 15.66 -24.62 -15.25
C CYS A 146 14.39 -25.04 -14.47
N LYS A 147 14.17 -26.36 -14.37
CA LYS A 147 13.03 -26.92 -13.61
C LYS A 147 13.06 -26.57 -12.13
N GLU A 148 14.26 -26.42 -11.56
CA GLU A 148 14.42 -26.04 -10.16
C GLU A 148 13.91 -24.63 -9.90
N TYR A 149 14.20 -23.68 -10.80
CA TYR A 149 13.69 -22.32 -10.73
C TYR A 149 12.15 -22.30 -10.67
N HIS A 150 11.49 -22.97 -11.63
CA HIS A 150 10.03 -23.04 -11.67
C HIS A 150 9.44 -23.67 -10.40
N ARG A 151 10.09 -24.72 -9.86
CA ARG A 151 9.67 -25.34 -8.60
C ARG A 151 9.73 -24.37 -7.42
N GLU A 152 10.82 -23.59 -7.31
CA GLU A 152 10.98 -22.62 -6.23
C GLU A 152 10.03 -21.43 -6.37
N VAL A 153 9.78 -20.96 -7.59
CA VAL A 153 8.76 -19.93 -7.86
C VAL A 153 7.37 -20.43 -7.44
N HIS A 154 6.99 -21.65 -7.79
CA HIS A 154 5.72 -22.23 -7.35
C HIS A 154 5.66 -22.42 -5.82
N ARG A 155 6.76 -22.83 -5.19
CA ARG A 155 6.86 -22.91 -3.74
C ARG A 155 6.65 -21.55 -3.09
N LEU A 156 7.29 -20.51 -3.63
CA LEU A 156 7.13 -19.14 -3.16
C LEU A 156 5.67 -18.69 -3.24
N GLN A 157 5.02 -18.88 -4.39
CA GLN A 157 3.61 -18.57 -4.60
C GLN A 157 2.70 -19.29 -3.58
N SER A 158 2.99 -20.56 -3.28
CA SER A 158 2.25 -21.31 -2.26
C SER A 158 2.43 -20.73 -0.86
N LEU A 159 3.66 -20.38 -0.47
CA LEU A 159 3.96 -19.80 0.83
C LEU A 159 3.32 -18.41 0.99
N GLU A 160 3.41 -17.57 -0.04
CA GLU A 160 2.78 -16.25 -0.05
C GLU A 160 1.25 -16.37 0.01
N SER A 161 0.66 -17.33 -0.69
CA SER A 161 -0.76 -17.64 -0.56
C SER A 161 -1.12 -18.03 0.87
N MET A 162 -0.31 -18.86 1.54
CA MET A 162 -0.54 -19.23 2.95
C MET A 162 -0.43 -18.03 3.91
N LEU A 163 0.47 -17.08 3.63
CA LEU A 163 0.67 -15.90 4.46
C LEU A 163 -0.43 -14.86 4.28
N PHE A 164 -0.83 -14.62 3.03
CA PHE A 164 -1.67 -13.47 2.68
C PHE A 164 -3.14 -13.83 2.42
N LYS A 165 -3.49 -15.10 2.21
CA LYS A 165 -4.87 -15.49 1.89
C LYS A 165 -5.85 -15.05 2.97
N GLY A 166 -6.88 -14.32 2.54
CA GLY A 166 -7.91 -13.78 3.42
C GLY A 166 -7.55 -12.45 4.09
N THR A 167 -6.28 -12.05 4.12
CA THR A 167 -5.84 -10.78 4.71
C THR A 167 -6.46 -9.59 3.99
N LYS A 168 -6.58 -8.46 4.72
CA LYS A 168 -7.01 -7.17 4.13
C LYS A 168 -6.13 -6.78 2.94
N LEU A 169 -4.82 -6.99 3.04
CA LEU A 169 -3.84 -6.66 1.99
C LEU A 169 -4.13 -7.44 0.71
N ALA A 170 -4.26 -8.77 0.79
CA ALA A 170 -4.57 -9.59 -0.38
C ALA A 170 -5.94 -9.28 -0.98
N ARG A 171 -6.96 -9.06 -0.12
CA ARG A 171 -8.30 -8.69 -0.59
C ARG A 171 -8.31 -7.36 -1.33
N VAL A 172 -7.53 -6.39 -0.85
CA VAL A 172 -7.39 -5.09 -1.51
C VAL A 172 -6.59 -5.22 -2.82
N ALA A 173 -5.48 -5.95 -2.82
CA ALA A 173 -4.71 -6.24 -4.05
C ALA A 173 -5.61 -6.83 -5.15
N ALA A 174 -6.43 -7.83 -4.79
CA ALA A 174 -7.36 -8.49 -5.70
C ALA A 174 -8.47 -7.57 -6.25
N THR A 175 -8.68 -6.37 -5.68
CA THR A 175 -9.62 -5.40 -6.26
C THR A 175 -9.04 -4.71 -7.48
N GLU A 176 -7.71 -4.67 -7.62
CA GLU A 176 -6.99 -3.99 -8.71
C GLU A 176 -7.40 -2.52 -8.89
N CYS A 177 -7.96 -1.88 -7.84
CA CYS A 177 -8.48 -0.52 -7.94
C CYS A 177 -7.39 0.56 -7.99
N ALA A 178 -6.13 0.16 -7.79
CA ALA A 178 -4.99 1.06 -7.75
C ALA A 178 -3.78 0.50 -8.51
N SER A 179 -3.07 1.41 -9.16
CA SER A 179 -1.81 1.13 -9.86
C SER A 179 -0.65 0.95 -8.87
N LEU A 180 -0.69 1.62 -7.73
CA LEU A 180 0.33 1.56 -6.69
C LEU A 180 -0.27 1.13 -5.36
N ASN A 181 0.28 0.10 -4.74
CA ASN A 181 -0.20 -0.44 -3.46
C ASN A 181 0.87 -0.26 -2.38
N TYR A 182 0.50 0.31 -1.24
CA TYR A 182 1.42 0.57 -0.14
C TYR A 182 0.92 0.00 1.19
N LEU A 183 1.86 -0.48 2.00
CA LEU A 183 1.65 -0.74 3.42
C LEU A 183 2.46 0.28 4.22
N ALA A 184 1.84 0.90 5.22
CA ALA A 184 2.49 1.80 6.15
C ALA A 184 2.42 1.27 7.58
N VAL A 185 3.59 1.20 8.22
CA VAL A 185 3.78 0.62 9.56
C VAL A 185 4.73 1.49 10.39
N PRO A 186 4.73 1.35 11.73
CA PRO A 186 5.81 1.88 12.55
C PRO A 186 7.17 1.33 12.09
N GLU A 187 8.23 2.13 12.28
CA GLU A 187 9.61 1.73 11.96
C GLU A 187 9.95 0.32 12.47
N ASN A 188 10.59 -0.47 11.60
CA ASN A 188 11.09 -1.82 11.89
C ASN A 188 10.02 -2.86 12.29
N THR A 189 8.73 -2.60 12.01
CA THR A 189 7.65 -3.55 12.33
C THR A 189 7.65 -4.80 11.43
N ILE A 190 7.94 -4.61 10.14
CA ILE A 190 8.03 -5.68 9.13
C ILE A 190 9.22 -5.42 8.21
N SER A 191 9.95 -6.46 7.82
CA SER A 191 11.02 -6.31 6.83
C SER A 191 10.45 -6.19 5.40
N PRO A 192 11.09 -5.43 4.48
CA PRO A 192 10.66 -5.32 3.08
C PRO A 192 10.50 -6.66 2.34
N ILE A 193 11.21 -7.71 2.80
CA ILE A 193 11.16 -9.06 2.24
C ILE A 193 9.86 -9.80 2.63
N GLU A 194 9.26 -9.44 3.77
CA GLU A 194 8.01 -10.02 4.28
C GLU A 194 6.77 -9.46 3.57
N LEU A 195 6.93 -8.34 2.87
CA LEU A 195 5.84 -7.68 2.17
C LEU A 195 5.46 -8.43 0.90
N ILE A 196 4.17 -8.40 0.57
CA ILE A 196 3.64 -8.85 -0.73
C ILE A 196 4.48 -8.23 -1.86
N ASP A 197 4.82 -9.04 -2.85
CA ASP A 197 5.59 -8.55 -4.00
C ASP A 197 4.84 -7.45 -4.76
N GLY A 198 5.62 -6.49 -5.27
CA GLY A 198 5.14 -5.26 -5.92
C GLY A 198 4.48 -4.23 -5.01
N TRP A 199 4.27 -4.51 -3.71
CA TRP A 199 3.84 -3.48 -2.78
C TRP A 199 5.01 -2.57 -2.34
N GLY A 200 4.68 -1.32 -2.08
CA GLY A 200 5.56 -0.35 -1.44
C GLY A 200 5.44 -0.40 0.08
N LEU A 201 6.51 -0.02 0.78
CA LEU A 201 6.57 -0.01 2.24
C LEU A 201 6.93 1.37 2.76
N PHE A 202 6.08 1.92 3.63
CA PHE A 202 6.40 3.06 4.47
C PHE A 202 6.73 2.62 5.89
N TYR A 203 7.82 3.19 6.40
CA TYR A 203 8.05 3.26 7.82
C TYR A 203 7.66 4.63 8.34
N VAL A 204 6.97 4.66 9.49
CA VAL A 204 6.62 5.89 10.19
C VAL A 204 7.33 5.91 11.53
N ASN A 205 8.07 6.99 11.78
CA ASN A 205 8.79 7.17 13.04
C ASN A 205 7.81 7.41 14.19
N ILE A 206 8.04 6.75 15.33
CA ILE A 206 7.11 6.78 16.47
C ILE A 206 7.11 8.13 17.20
N GLU A 207 8.22 8.85 17.16
CA GLU A 207 8.41 10.10 17.87
C GLU A 207 7.97 11.29 17.04
N THR A 208 8.46 11.38 15.79
CA THR A 208 8.25 12.50 14.87
C THR A 208 7.02 12.33 13.97
N GLU A 209 6.50 11.12 13.82
CA GLU A 209 5.45 10.74 12.87
C GLU A 209 5.83 10.92 11.38
N GLU A 210 7.10 11.19 11.09
CA GLU A 210 7.57 11.32 9.73
C GLU A 210 7.56 9.96 9.03
N ALA A 211 7.01 9.92 7.83
CA ALA A 211 7.02 8.72 6.99
C ALA A 211 8.22 8.73 6.04
N ARG A 212 8.79 7.54 5.83
CA ARG A 212 9.88 7.29 4.89
C ARG A 212 9.55 6.07 4.03
N LEU A 213 9.70 6.21 2.72
CA LEU A 213 9.57 5.11 1.77
C LEU A 213 10.81 4.21 1.87
N ILE A 214 10.60 2.94 2.23
CA ILE A 214 11.65 1.94 2.38
C ILE A 214 11.75 1.05 1.15
N LYS A 215 10.61 0.71 0.56
CA LYS A 215 10.51 -0.08 -0.67
C LYS A 215 9.54 0.64 -1.60
N PRO A 216 9.93 1.02 -2.83
CA PRO A 216 8.98 1.55 -3.81
C PRO A 216 8.03 0.43 -4.28
N PRO A 217 6.77 0.76 -4.58
CA PRO A 217 5.86 -0.20 -5.21
C PRO A 217 6.25 -0.43 -6.67
N THR A 218 5.77 -1.52 -7.23
CA THR A 218 5.69 -1.74 -8.67
C THR A 218 4.38 -1.16 -9.18
N GLU A 219 4.43 -0.46 -10.32
CA GLU A 219 3.21 0.01 -10.98
C GLU A 219 2.51 -1.13 -11.71
N TYR A 220 1.25 -1.37 -11.36
CA TYR A 220 0.38 -2.33 -12.04
C TYR A 220 -0.51 -1.62 -13.07
N GLY A 221 -0.73 -2.31 -14.20
CA GLY A 221 -1.71 -1.89 -15.19
C GLY A 221 -3.13 -2.01 -14.63
N THR A 222 -3.74 -0.87 -14.29
CA THR A 222 -5.16 -0.78 -13.91
C THR A 222 -5.97 -0.14 -15.03
N THR A 223 -7.19 -0.62 -15.26
CA THR A 223 -8.10 -0.03 -16.27
C THR A 223 -8.59 1.36 -15.86
N LEU A 224 -8.97 2.18 -16.84
CA LEU A 224 -9.46 3.53 -16.59
C LEU A 224 -10.72 3.53 -15.70
N GLU A 225 -11.63 2.59 -15.93
CA GLU A 225 -12.90 2.46 -15.21
C GLU A 225 -12.67 2.20 -13.71
N LEU A 226 -11.68 1.38 -13.37
CA LEU A 226 -11.34 1.10 -11.98
C LEU A 226 -10.70 2.30 -11.29
N LYS A 227 -9.85 3.05 -11.99
CA LYS A 227 -9.28 4.29 -11.47
C LYS A 227 -10.36 5.34 -11.24
N GLN A 228 -11.30 5.49 -12.18
CA GLN A 228 -12.46 6.38 -12.04
C GLN A 228 -13.37 5.95 -10.89
N HIS A 229 -13.60 4.66 -10.71
CA HIS A 229 -14.36 4.13 -9.59
C HIS A 229 -13.73 4.51 -8.24
N LEU A 230 -12.40 4.36 -8.10
CA LEU A 230 -11.70 4.81 -6.90
C LEU A 230 -11.84 6.32 -6.70
N ALA A 231 -11.70 7.13 -7.75
CA ALA A 231 -11.86 8.59 -7.67
C ALA A 231 -13.26 8.99 -7.15
N ILE A 232 -14.32 8.33 -7.63
CA ILE A 232 -15.68 8.54 -7.14
C ILE A 232 -15.79 8.16 -5.65
N ASN A 233 -15.21 7.02 -5.25
CA ASN A 233 -15.22 6.61 -3.85
C ASN A 233 -14.43 7.58 -2.95
N MET A 234 -13.35 8.19 -3.46
CA MET A 234 -12.63 9.26 -2.77
C MET A 234 -13.55 10.46 -2.51
N LEU A 235 -14.32 10.90 -3.52
CA LEU A 235 -15.29 11.99 -3.37
C LEU A 235 -16.36 11.69 -2.32
N VAL A 236 -16.96 10.50 -2.39
CA VAL A 236 -17.97 10.06 -1.42
C VAL A 236 -17.39 10.05 0.01
N SER A 237 -16.17 9.55 0.17
CA SER A 237 -15.51 9.46 1.49
C SER A 237 -15.16 10.82 2.08
N SER A 238 -14.84 11.79 1.23
CA SER A 238 -14.53 13.16 1.63
C SER A 238 -15.77 13.97 2.01
N THR A 239 -17.00 13.52 1.70
CA THR A 239 -18.25 14.25 1.96
C THR A 239 -18.37 14.68 3.42
N LYS A 240 -18.03 13.79 4.37
CA LYS A 240 -18.07 14.13 5.79
C LYS A 240 -17.09 15.26 6.14
N GLN A 241 -15.88 15.21 5.62
CA GLN A 241 -14.84 16.21 5.89
C GLN A 241 -15.21 17.57 5.29
N VAL A 242 -15.78 17.58 4.08
CA VAL A 242 -16.33 18.79 3.45
C VAL A 242 -17.45 19.37 4.29
N ASN A 243 -18.43 18.55 4.68
CA ASN A 243 -19.55 18.97 5.53
C ASN A 243 -19.05 19.54 6.86
N ASP A 244 -18.16 18.85 7.56
CA ASP A 244 -17.57 19.31 8.81
C ASP A 244 -16.86 20.66 8.61
N ALA A 245 -16.09 20.83 7.52
CA ALA A 245 -15.34 22.06 7.22
C ALA A 245 -16.22 23.28 6.92
N ILE A 246 -17.39 23.08 6.29
CA ILE A 246 -18.34 24.17 6.00
C ILE A 246 -19.44 24.30 7.07
N GLY A 247 -19.40 23.48 8.12
CA GLY A 247 -20.36 23.55 9.22
C GLY A 247 -21.73 22.97 8.86
N ILE A 248 -21.79 21.91 8.07
CA ILE A 248 -23.01 21.14 7.79
C ILE A 248 -22.99 19.84 8.60
N ARG A 249 -24.10 19.55 9.28
CA ARG A 249 -24.34 18.25 9.92
C ARG A 249 -25.58 17.60 9.32
N LEU A 250 -25.40 16.39 8.79
CA LEU A 250 -26.50 15.55 8.31
C LEU A 250 -27.17 14.84 9.49
N MET A 251 -28.49 14.91 9.52
CA MET A 251 -29.34 14.26 10.51
C MET A 251 -29.80 12.88 9.99
N LYS A 252 -30.35 12.04 10.88
CA LYS A 252 -30.79 10.68 10.52
C LYS A 252 -31.93 10.66 9.51
N ASP A 253 -32.74 11.72 9.47
CA ASP A 253 -33.84 11.93 8.53
C ASP A 253 -33.39 12.52 7.19
N GLN A 254 -32.07 12.57 6.94
CA GLN A 254 -31.45 13.18 5.76
C GLN A 254 -31.60 14.71 5.66
N SER A 255 -32.16 15.36 6.68
CA SER A 255 -32.10 16.82 6.78
C SER A 255 -30.67 17.30 7.12
N ALA A 256 -30.38 18.56 6.79
CA ALA A 256 -29.09 19.19 7.06
C ALA A 256 -29.28 20.39 7.98
N ILE A 257 -28.43 20.50 9.01
CA ILE A 257 -28.40 21.66 9.90
C ILE A 257 -27.05 22.37 9.82
N LEU A 258 -27.05 23.66 10.09
CA LEU A 258 -25.84 24.46 10.23
C LEU A 258 -25.27 24.33 11.64
N VAL A 259 -23.96 24.10 11.71
CA VAL A 259 -23.17 24.03 12.94
C VAL A 259 -21.92 24.91 12.78
N LYS A 260 -21.33 25.34 13.90
CA LYS A 260 -20.09 26.12 13.86
C LYS A 260 -18.96 25.29 13.25
N PRO A 261 -18.31 25.75 12.16
CA PRO A 261 -17.16 25.05 11.59
C PRO A 261 -16.00 24.91 12.58
N PRO A 262 -15.15 23.88 12.45
CA PRO A 262 -13.95 23.74 13.24
C PRO A 262 -12.99 24.92 12.98
N THR A 263 -12.55 25.57 14.05
CA THR A 263 -11.60 26.68 13.96
C THR A 263 -10.17 26.15 13.93
N PHE A 264 -9.51 26.23 12.78
CA PHE A 264 -8.06 26.04 12.71
C PHE A 264 -7.37 27.25 13.35
N HIS A 265 -6.78 27.03 14.52
CA HIS A 265 -5.92 28.05 15.13
C HIS A 265 -4.59 28.00 14.38
N LYS A 266 -4.28 29.05 13.62
CA LYS A 266 -2.91 29.26 13.14
C LYS A 266 -2.05 29.51 14.38
N LYS A 267 -1.14 28.58 14.67
CA LYS A 267 0.01 28.85 15.54
C LYS A 267 1.14 29.41 14.69
#